data_AF-A0A380II30-F1
#
_entry.id   AF-A0A380II30-F1
#
_cell.length_a   1.000
_cell.length_b   1.000
_cell.length_c   1.000
_cell.angle_alpha   90.00
_cell.angle_beta   90.00
_cell.angle_gamma   90.00
#
_symmetry.space_group_name_H-M   'P 1'
#
loop_
_entity.id
_entity.type
_entity.pdbx_description
1 polymer ?
#
loop_
_entity_poly.entity_id
_entity_poly.type
_entity_poly.pdbx_seq_one_letter_code
_entity_poly.pdbx_strand_id
1 'polypeptide(L)'
;MGFRNGIRERKRKATLKQRSINPEIYKLLQKIPVKSNGYIFDTDNFKQAYRLKHLLKQLDIPETTFHGLRDTHASFLFSKGIDIVYVSKRLGHCNIQTTQNYYLELMPEKKHQQDADALNLLSSLSSETI
;
A
#
# COMPACT_ATOMS: atom_id res chain seq x y z
N MET A 1 -41.52 -16.26 -24.41
CA MET A 1 -40.91 -15.65 -23.21
C MET A 1 -39.39 -15.80 -23.29
N GLY A 2 -38.68 -14.77 -23.77
CA GLY A 2 -37.22 -14.80 -23.87
C GLY A 2 -36.59 -14.04 -22.71
N PHE A 3 -35.94 -14.74 -21.78
CA PHE A 3 -35.19 -14.12 -20.68
C PHE A 3 -33.83 -13.66 -21.21
N ARG A 4 -33.66 -12.34 -21.38
CA ARG A 4 -32.39 -11.72 -21.74
C ARG A 4 -31.41 -11.83 -20.57
N ASN A 5 -30.42 -12.70 -20.71
CA ASN A 5 -29.21 -12.73 -19.92
C ASN A 5 -28.48 -11.38 -20.02
N GLY A 6 -28.25 -10.74 -18.88
CA GLY A 6 -27.50 -9.49 -18.75
C GLY A 6 -26.40 -9.61 -17.70
N ILE A 7 -25.50 -10.58 -17.83
CA ILE A 7 -24.25 -10.57 -17.05
C ILE A 7 -23.40 -9.44 -17.62
N ARG A 8 -23.38 -8.31 -16.91
CA ARG A 8 -22.54 -7.15 -17.20
C ARG A 8 -21.07 -7.59 -17.04
N GLU A 9 -20.40 -7.94 -18.13
CA GLU A 9 -18.96 -8.17 -18.13
C GLU A 9 -18.24 -6.88 -17.68
N ARG A 10 -17.72 -6.87 -16.45
CA ARG A 10 -16.75 -5.85 -16.03
C ARG A 10 -15.40 -6.19 -16.65
N LYS A 11 -15.15 -5.71 -17.88
CA LYS A 11 -13.82 -5.69 -18.50
C LYS A 11 -12.91 -4.73 -17.73
N ARG A 12 -12.37 -5.13 -16.58
CA ARG A 12 -11.17 -4.50 -16.03
C ARG A 12 -9.97 -5.22 -16.63
N LYS A 13 -9.29 -4.58 -17.59
CA LYS A 13 -7.92 -4.95 -17.98
C LYS A 13 -7.07 -4.90 -16.71
N ALA A 14 -6.89 -6.03 -16.04
CA ALA A 14 -5.95 -6.14 -14.94
C ALA A 14 -4.56 -6.10 -15.56
N THR A 15 -3.95 -4.92 -15.64
CA THR A 15 -2.54 -4.79 -16.00
C THR A 15 -1.76 -5.66 -15.02
N LEU A 16 -1.10 -6.71 -15.53
CA LEU A 16 -0.19 -7.52 -14.73
C LEU A 16 0.93 -6.60 -14.24
N LYS A 17 0.85 -6.17 -12.98
CA LYS A 17 1.86 -5.31 -12.35
C LYS A 17 2.87 -6.21 -11.65
N GLN A 18 4.05 -6.38 -12.23
CA GLN A 18 5.17 -7.05 -11.58
C GLN A 18 5.64 -6.19 -10.40
N ARG A 19 5.73 -6.78 -9.21
CA ARG A 19 6.19 -6.10 -7.99
C ARG A 19 7.33 -6.90 -7.36
N SER A 20 8.38 -6.20 -6.95
CA SER A 20 9.46 -6.81 -6.20
C SER A 20 9.00 -7.15 -4.78
N ILE A 21 9.18 -8.42 -4.40
CA ILE A 21 8.84 -8.99 -3.10
C ILE A 21 10.15 -9.20 -2.33
N ASN A 22 10.14 -8.97 -1.01
CA ASN A 22 11.29 -9.24 -0.17
C ASN A 22 11.68 -10.74 -0.27
N PRO A 23 12.97 -11.09 -0.49
CA PRO A 23 13.43 -12.47 -0.57
C PRO A 23 12.97 -13.36 0.60
N GLU A 24 12.88 -12.82 1.82
CA GLU A 24 12.41 -13.57 2.99
C GLU A 24 10.93 -13.92 2.88
N ILE A 25 10.09 -13.00 2.38
CA ILE A 25 8.69 -13.28 2.10
C ILE A 25 8.58 -14.31 0.98
N TYR A 26 9.42 -14.23 -0.05
CA TYR A 26 9.44 -15.22 -1.13
C TYR A 26 9.80 -16.62 -0.62
N LYS A 27 10.78 -16.75 0.28
CA LYS A 27 11.10 -18.02 0.95
C LYS A 27 9.94 -18.55 1.79
N LEU A 28 9.23 -17.68 2.51
CA LEU A 28 8.05 -18.07 3.28
C LEU A 28 6.91 -18.56 2.38
N LEU A 29 6.67 -17.89 1.26
CA LEU A 29 5.64 -18.28 0.29
C LEU A 29 5.93 -19.64 -0.33
N GLN A 30 7.19 -19.97 -0.60
CA GLN A 30 7.59 -21.28 -1.15
C GLN A 30 7.34 -22.44 -0.18
N LYS A 31 7.29 -22.19 1.13
CA LYS A 31 6.99 -23.22 2.14
C LYS A 31 5.50 -23.59 2.18
N ILE A 32 4.63 -22.79 1.57
CA ILE A 32 3.19 -23.01 1.57
C ILE A 32 2.84 -23.93 0.39
N PRO A 33 2.21 -25.11 0.63
CA PRO A 33 1.85 -26.00 -0.46
C PRO A 33 0.79 -25.36 -1.36
N VAL A 34 1.00 -25.47 -2.68
CA VAL A 34 0.00 -25.05 -3.67
C VAL A 34 -1.19 -25.99 -3.61
N LYS A 35 -2.39 -25.42 -3.53
CA LYS A 35 -3.63 -26.20 -3.46
C LYS A 35 -4.04 -26.72 -4.84
N SER A 36 -4.94 -27.70 -4.87
CA SER A 36 -5.47 -28.31 -6.09
C SER A 36 -6.14 -27.31 -7.04
N ASN A 37 -6.64 -26.19 -6.52
CA ASN A 37 -7.23 -25.09 -7.29
C ASN A 37 -6.19 -24.09 -7.85
N GLY A 38 -4.89 -24.34 -7.66
CA GLY A 38 -3.81 -23.48 -8.13
C GLY A 38 -3.53 -22.24 -7.27
N TYR A 39 -4.27 -22.01 -6.19
CA TYR A 39 -4.04 -20.89 -5.28
C TYR A 39 -3.11 -21.28 -4.11
N ILE A 40 -2.33 -20.31 -3.65
CA ILE A 40 -1.45 -20.46 -2.47
C ILE A 40 -2.24 -20.17 -1.18
N PHE A 41 -3.22 -19.26 -1.22
CA PHE A 41 -4.06 -18.89 -0.09
C PHE A 41 -5.52 -19.29 -0.32
N ASP A 42 -6.22 -19.65 0.75
CA ASP A 42 -7.67 -19.86 0.69
C ASP A 42 -8.43 -18.53 0.69
N THR A 43 -9.60 -18.52 0.04
CA THR A 43 -10.57 -17.45 0.25
C THR A 43 -11.29 -17.59 1.58
N ASP A 44 -11.20 -18.72 2.28
CA ASP A 44 -11.65 -18.95 3.66
C ASP A 44 -13.01 -18.32 3.97
N ASN A 45 -13.97 -18.48 3.04
CA ASN A 45 -15.30 -17.86 3.12
C ASN A 45 -15.29 -16.36 3.43
N PHE A 46 -14.28 -15.62 2.98
CA PHE A 46 -14.03 -14.21 3.24
C PHE A 46 -13.85 -13.84 4.72
N LYS A 47 -13.42 -14.79 5.56
CA LYS A 47 -13.22 -14.61 7.01
C LYS A 47 -11.84 -14.06 7.39
N GLN A 48 -11.03 -13.62 6.43
CA GLN A 48 -9.68 -13.13 6.70
C GLN A 48 -9.68 -11.93 7.66
N ALA A 49 -10.66 -11.02 7.53
CA ALA A 49 -10.76 -9.84 8.40
C ALA A 49 -11.07 -10.24 9.85
N TYR A 50 -11.96 -11.22 10.03
CA TYR A 50 -12.28 -11.79 11.34
C TYR A 50 -11.06 -12.48 11.96
N ARG A 51 -10.31 -13.27 11.17
CA ARG A 51 -9.09 -13.94 11.64
C ARG A 51 -7.99 -12.94 12.01
N LEU A 52 -7.83 -11.87 11.22
CA LEU A 52 -6.92 -10.77 11.57
C LEU A 52 -7.30 -10.15 12.91
N LYS A 53 -8.58 -9.80 13.11
CA LYS A 53 -9.06 -9.24 14.38
C LYS A 53 -8.79 -10.15 15.57
N HIS A 54 -9.06 -11.45 15.43
CA HIS A 54 -8.76 -12.44 16.46
C HIS A 54 -7.27 -12.52 16.78
N LEU A 55 -6.42 -12.56 15.76
CA LEU A 55 -4.97 -12.61 15.92
C LEU A 55 -4.45 -11.36 16.65
N LEU A 56 -4.90 -10.17 16.25
CA LEU A 56 -4.51 -8.91 16.89
C LEU A 56 -4.89 -8.90 18.38
N LYS A 57 -6.09 -9.40 18.71
CA LYS A 57 -6.54 -9.54 20.10
C LYS A 57 -5.68 -10.53 20.89
N GLN A 58 -5.26 -11.63 20.29
CA GLN A 58 -4.38 -12.61 20.96
C GLN A 58 -2.97 -12.07 21.19
N LEU A 59 -2.51 -11.16 20.34
CA LEU A 59 -1.19 -10.54 20.42
C LEU A 59 -1.18 -9.21 21.21
N ASP A 60 -2.34 -8.80 21.75
CA ASP A 60 -2.53 -7.51 22.44
C ASP A 60 -2.11 -6.29 21.60
N ILE A 61 -2.39 -6.35 20.30
CA ILE A 61 -2.11 -5.27 19.35
C ILE A 61 -3.40 -4.48 19.09
N PRO A 62 -3.33 -3.14 18.99
CA PRO A 62 -4.48 -2.32 18.61
C PRO A 62 -5.18 -2.82 17.36
N GLU A 63 -6.52 -2.76 17.37
CA GLU A 63 -7.32 -3.26 16.25
C GLU A 63 -6.98 -2.49 14.96
N THR A 64 -6.67 -3.24 13.90
CA THR A 64 -6.41 -2.70 12.56
C THR A 64 -7.07 -3.57 11.50
N THR A 65 -7.18 -3.01 10.30
CA THR A 65 -7.77 -3.67 9.13
C THR A 65 -6.71 -3.95 8.07
N PHE A 66 -7.04 -4.72 7.04
CA PHE A 66 -6.13 -4.87 5.88
C PHE A 66 -5.82 -3.54 5.19
N HIS A 67 -6.75 -2.58 5.23
CA HIS A 67 -6.49 -1.22 4.78
C HIS A 67 -5.50 -0.53 5.71
N GLY A 68 -5.68 -0.60 7.03
CA GLY A 68 -4.74 -0.05 8.01
C GLY A 68 -3.32 -0.64 7.91
N LEU A 69 -3.19 -1.95 7.67
CA LEU A 69 -1.88 -2.59 7.39
C LEU A 69 -1.25 -2.06 6.11
N ARG A 70 -2.06 -1.84 5.06
CA ARG A 70 -1.60 -1.26 3.78
C ARG A 70 -1.16 0.19 3.97
N ASP A 71 -1.88 0.96 4.77
CA ASP A 71 -1.54 2.34 5.09
C ASP A 71 -0.26 2.41 5.91
N THR A 72 -0.12 1.54 6.90
CA THR A 72 1.14 1.38 7.67
C THR A 72 2.32 1.05 6.75
N HIS A 73 2.13 0.15 5.77
CA HIS A 73 3.20 -0.17 4.80
C HIS A 73 3.62 1.06 3.99
N ALA A 74 2.66 1.86 3.51
CA ALA A 74 2.97 3.06 2.74
C ALA A 74 3.66 4.13 3.60
N SER A 75 3.09 4.44 4.77
CA SER A 75 3.63 5.42 5.71
C SER A 75 5.03 5.04 6.18
N PHE A 76 5.30 3.74 6.38
CA PHE A 76 6.65 3.26 6.71
C PHE A 76 7.65 3.48 5.56
N LEU A 77 7.28 3.16 4.31
CA LEU A 77 8.18 3.39 3.17
C LEU A 77 8.45 4.88 2.96
N PHE A 78 7.41 5.70 3.07
CA PHE A 78 7.52 7.15 2.95
C PHE A 78 8.33 7.77 4.10
N SER A 79 8.16 7.28 5.34
CA SER A 79 8.96 7.75 6.48
C SER A 79 10.45 7.48 6.30
N LYS A 80 10.81 6.39 5.59
CA LYS A 80 12.18 6.07 5.18
C LYS A 80 12.70 6.83 3.97
N GLY A 81 11.94 7.81 3.45
CA GLY A 81 12.37 8.70 2.38
C GLY A 81 12.14 8.15 0.97
N ILE A 82 11.36 7.07 0.83
CA ILE A 82 10.97 6.56 -0.49
C ILE A 82 9.90 7.49 -1.08
N ASP A 83 10.10 7.86 -2.34
CA ASP A 83 9.19 8.73 -3.09
C ASP A 83 7.73 8.23 -3.06
N ILE A 84 6.81 9.14 -2.74
CA ILE A 84 5.37 8.91 -2.71
C ILE A 84 4.82 8.41 -4.05
N VAL A 85 5.41 8.84 -5.17
CA VAL A 85 5.03 8.37 -6.52
C VAL A 85 5.38 6.88 -6.66
N TYR A 86 6.58 6.49 -6.20
CA TYR A 86 7.00 5.10 -6.18
C TYR A 86 6.12 4.25 -5.25
N VAL A 87 5.85 4.74 -4.03
CA VAL A 87 4.98 4.05 -3.06
C VAL A 87 3.57 3.85 -3.63
N SER A 88 3.00 4.88 -4.26
CA SER A 88 1.69 4.81 -4.92
C SER A 88 1.65 3.77 -6.04
N LYS A 89 2.68 3.75 -6.90
CA LYS A 89 2.85 2.73 -7.96
C LYS A 89 3.01 1.33 -7.37
N ARG A 90 3.76 1.18 -6.28
CA ARG A 90 3.97 -0.07 -5.53
C ARG A 90 2.70 -0.59 -4.88
N LEU A 91 1.80 0.28 -4.44
CA LEU A 91 0.48 -0.09 -3.92
C LEU A 91 -0.53 -0.33 -5.05
N GLY A 92 -0.29 0.24 -6.22
CA GLY A 92 -1.09 0.06 -7.42
C GLY A 92 -2.36 0.91 -7.41
N HIS A 93 -2.36 2.04 -6.69
CA HIS A 93 -3.44 3.02 -6.73
C HIS A 93 -3.58 3.55 -8.16
N CYS A 94 -4.81 3.65 -8.65
CA CYS A 94 -5.11 4.26 -9.94
C CYS A 94 -5.08 5.79 -9.87
N ASN A 95 -5.29 6.36 -8.67
CA ASN A 95 -5.23 7.79 -8.43
C ASN A 95 -4.13 8.14 -7.43
N ILE A 96 -3.11 8.86 -7.91
CA ILE A 96 -1.96 9.30 -7.12
C ILE A 96 -2.37 10.44 -6.17
N GLN A 97 -3.32 11.31 -6.57
CA GLN A 97 -3.71 12.48 -5.78
C GLN A 97 -4.37 12.12 -4.44
N THR A 98 -5.25 11.09 -4.42
CA THR A 98 -5.87 10.62 -3.16
C THR A 98 -4.82 10.04 -2.21
N THR A 99 -3.78 9.43 -2.77
CA THR A 99 -2.66 8.84 -2.03
C THR A 99 -1.80 9.96 -1.43
N GLN A 100 -1.46 10.96 -2.24
CA GLN A 100 -0.58 12.05 -1.86
C GLN A 100 -1.19 12.95 -0.78
N ASN A 101 -2.46 13.34 -0.90
CA ASN A 101 -3.13 14.17 0.11
C ASN A 101 -3.27 13.44 1.45
N TYR A 102 -3.69 12.17 1.43
CA TYR A 102 -3.84 11.35 2.63
C TYR A 102 -2.50 11.16 3.38
N TYR A 103 -1.39 10.92 2.66
CA TYR A 103 -0.09 10.71 3.32
C TYR A 103 0.60 12.00 3.75
N LEU A 104 0.36 13.13 3.05
CA LEU A 104 0.82 14.45 3.51
C LEU A 104 0.10 14.86 4.81
N GLU A 105 -1.18 14.53 4.95
CA GLU A 105 -1.94 14.75 6.20
C GLU A 105 -1.49 13.83 7.35
N LEU A 106 -1.11 12.58 7.05
CA LEU A 106 -0.63 11.62 8.06
C LEU A 106 0.74 11.95 8.64
N MET A 107 1.54 12.79 7.99
CA MET A 107 2.92 13.11 8.41
C MET A 107 3.22 14.62 8.32
N PRO A 108 2.54 15.47 9.10
CA PRO A 108 2.76 16.92 9.08
C PRO A 108 4.21 17.30 9.43
N GLU A 109 4.86 16.52 10.29
CA GLU A 109 6.28 16.70 10.65
C GLU A 109 7.22 16.66 9.44
N LYS A 110 6.96 15.73 8.51
CA LYS A 110 7.76 15.61 7.27
C LYS A 110 7.53 16.80 6.34
N LYS A 111 6.31 17.32 6.30
CA LYS A 111 6.00 18.52 5.51
C LYS A 111 6.78 19.72 6.04
N HIS A 112 6.76 19.94 7.36
CA HIS A 112 7.54 21.01 7.98
C HIS A 112 9.05 20.86 7.75
N GLN A 113 9.57 19.64 7.80
CA GLN A 113 10.97 19.37 7.49
C GLN A 113 11.30 19.72 6.03
N GLN A 114 10.46 19.33 5.08
CA GLN A 114 10.64 19.66 3.66
C GLN A 114 10.56 21.17 3.39
N ASP A 115 9.65 21.88 4.07
CA ASP A 115 9.53 23.33 3.96
C ASP A 115 10.79 24.03 4.51
N ALA A 116 11.32 23.56 5.64
CA ALA A 116 12.56 24.07 6.22
C ALA A 116 13.78 23.80 5.30
N ASP A 117 13.87 22.59 4.74
CA ASP A 117 14.93 22.23 3.78
C ASP A 117 14.85 23.08 2.51
N ALA A 118 13.64 23.35 2.00
CA ALA A 118 13.42 24.21 0.84
C ALA A 118 13.85 25.66 1.12
N LEU A 119 13.50 26.20 2.29
CA LEU A 119 13.92 27.55 2.70
C LEU A 119 15.44 27.66 2.85
N ASN A 120 16.09 26.64 3.40
CA ASN A 120 17.55 26.59 3.51
C ASN A 120 18.23 26.52 2.13
N LEU A 121 17.69 25.76 1.19
CA LEU A 121 18.21 25.70 -0.17
C LEU A 121 18.04 27.02 -0.92
N LEU A 122 16.90 27.69 -0.74
CA LEU A 122 16.65 29.00 -1.33
C LEU A 122 17.56 30.08 -0.73
N SER A 123 17.87 30.01 0.57
CA SER A 123 18.79 30.94 1.23
C SER A 123 20.25 30.70 0.84
N SER A 124 20.65 29.45 0.57
CA SER A 124 21.99 29.17 0.05
C SER A 124 22.20 29.76 -1.35
N LEU A 125 21.18 29.73 -2.21
CA LEU A 125 21.22 30.35 -3.54
C LEU A 125 21.37 31.88 -3.50
N SER A 126 20.80 32.54 -2.49
CA SER A 126 20.97 34.00 -2.33
C SER A 126 22.33 34.40 -1.75
N SER A 127 23.05 33.45 -1.16
CA SER A 127 24.33 33.69 -0.49
C SER A 127 25.54 33.49 -1.43
N GLU A 128 25.35 32.76 -2.53
CA GLU A 128 26.38 32.54 -3.57
C GLU A 128 26.48 33.69 -4.59
N THR A 129 25.58 34.68 -4.52
CA THR A 129 25.49 35.79 -5.48
C THR A 129 26.22 37.07 -5.06
N ILE A 130 27.12 37.02 -4.06
CA ILE A 130 27.95 38.15 -3.61
C ILE A 130 29.42 37.87 -3.89
#